data_AF-A0A7S1YVG9-F1
#
_entry.id   AF-A0A7S1YVG9-F1
#
_cell.length_a   1.000
_cell.length_b   1.000
_cell.length_c   1.000
_cell.angle_alpha   90.00
_cell.angle_beta   90.00
_cell.angle_gamma   90.00
#
_symmetry.space_group_name_H-M   'P 1'
#
loop_
_entity.id
_entity.type
_entity.pdbx_description
1 polymer ?
#
loop_
_entity_poly.entity_id
_entity_poly.type
_entity_poly.pdbx_seq_one_letter_code
_entity_poly.pdbx_strand_id
1 'polypeptide(L)'
;MFRLRLTPTLGMDRTPFEPLSSLGDDANRPKPVRFYRSKGMLGPVSSSPDGGDDLWIAGSCDDTTTYSFDLDITSNSGHVIGTVFVEGRGEVNLSPGMQSCFAYTSIIKNEDGQYVTVRRLRVLTTNVKVAADTETLTNSLDAEALAVVLFHKLNAASMDEGLLEVREATQTWLISTLLCAYRSAELHEVRRKMRASRGLSPCESDSLFFANERLLDRQGGQLSDREKLLARGHNRLCSLPLLTYALIQCDALRPGKGTFRPTIDARCAASSNLSAMPPASLARGIAPRIEVWLSGDDCREPVVDSVNMNMEALRQVIMEYQPVRDEQSSPDASDISFPVLFVDSPRLVMVFDCRYLDNSQSLVPIREKIKISDTLLSLVEIAAQSYRVPAPIYYFLGGSSNANFNEVTPISLLHDILLEDSGTSDGVSDYHAWTAKIAEEVLEEIDAESKDSSR
;
A
#
# COMPACT_ATOMS: atom_id res chain seq x y z
N MET A 1 -8.89 3.67 26.34
CA MET A 1 -7.55 3.40 26.89
C MET A 1 -7.04 2.12 26.24
N PHE A 2 -5.85 2.17 25.67
CA PHE A 2 -5.23 1.08 24.92
C PHE A 2 -3.91 0.70 25.61
N ARG A 3 -3.72 -0.59 25.87
CA ARG A 3 -2.49 -1.15 26.41
C ARG A 3 -1.97 -2.26 25.52
N LEU A 4 -0.68 -2.22 25.21
CA LEU A 4 0.00 -3.29 24.50
C LEU A 4 0.86 -4.09 25.48
N ARG A 5 0.84 -5.41 25.36
CA ARG A 5 1.73 -6.31 26.09
C ARG A 5 2.48 -7.16 25.07
N LEU A 6 3.79 -7.22 25.23
CA LEU A 6 4.69 -7.93 24.34
C LEU A 6 5.48 -8.97 25.14
N THR A 7 5.93 -10.01 24.45
CA THR A 7 6.95 -10.93 24.99
C THR A 7 8.20 -10.12 25.41
N PRO A 8 8.91 -10.48 26.50
CA PRO A 8 10.00 -9.64 27.06
C PRO A 8 11.13 -9.25 26.11
N THR A 9 11.34 -9.99 25.02
CA THR A 9 12.37 -9.75 24.00
C THR A 9 11.89 -8.87 22.85
N LEU A 10 10.63 -8.43 22.91
CA LEU A 10 10.02 -7.54 21.94
C LEU A 10 9.67 -6.24 22.66
N GLY A 11 10.09 -5.13 22.07
CA GLY A 11 9.68 -3.79 22.46
C GLY A 11 8.92 -3.12 21.33
N MET A 12 8.21 -2.05 21.65
CA MET A 12 7.84 -1.10 20.61
C MET A 12 9.05 -0.24 20.26
N ASP A 13 9.23 0.03 18.97
CA ASP A 13 10.23 1.01 18.54
C ASP A 13 9.80 2.42 18.96
N ARG A 14 10.59 2.96 19.88
CA ARG A 14 10.41 4.30 20.46
C ARG A 14 11.48 5.26 20.02
N THR A 15 12.39 4.83 19.15
CA THR A 15 13.42 5.72 18.62
C THR A 15 12.71 6.95 18.05
N PRO A 16 13.01 8.17 18.54
CA PRO A 16 12.51 9.35 17.87
C PRO A 16 12.94 9.25 16.41
N PHE A 17 12.13 9.78 15.47
CA PHE A 17 12.65 10.00 14.13
C PHE A 17 13.93 10.83 14.32
N GLU A 18 15.10 10.24 14.08
CA GLU A 18 16.33 11.00 14.08
C GLU A 18 16.21 11.91 12.86
N PRO A 19 16.12 13.24 13.04
CA PRO A 19 16.05 14.11 11.88
C PRO A 19 17.34 13.93 11.08
N LEU A 20 17.22 13.61 9.79
CA LEU A 20 18.37 13.50 8.87
C LEU A 20 19.22 14.79 8.82
N SER A 21 18.69 15.91 9.32
CA SER A 21 19.39 17.18 9.49
C SER A 21 19.64 17.54 10.96
N SER A 22 20.77 17.09 11.51
CA SER A 22 21.31 17.53 12.81
C SER A 22 21.96 18.93 12.77
N LEU A 23 21.68 19.73 11.74
CA LEU A 23 22.38 20.98 11.43
C LEU A 23 21.43 22.16 11.36
N GLY A 24 21.11 22.77 12.52
CA GLY A 24 20.54 24.12 12.55
C GLY A 24 19.63 24.44 13.74
N ASP A 25 19.57 25.72 14.11
CA ASP A 25 18.84 26.37 15.22
C ASP A 25 17.31 26.10 15.33
N ASP A 26 16.75 25.13 14.61
CA ASP A 26 15.31 24.90 14.51
C ASP A 26 14.72 24.00 15.61
N ALA A 27 15.50 23.70 16.66
CA ALA A 27 15.09 22.87 17.81
C ALA A 27 13.84 23.38 18.56
N ASN A 28 13.46 24.64 18.37
CA ASN A 28 12.33 25.28 19.04
C ASN A 28 11.03 25.31 18.21
N ARG A 29 11.01 24.83 16.96
CA ARG A 29 9.75 24.79 16.19
C ARG A 29 8.87 23.63 16.67
N PRO A 30 7.55 23.85 16.89
CA PRO A 30 6.65 22.76 17.17
C PRO A 30 6.61 21.81 15.98
N LYS A 31 7.12 20.59 16.16
CA LYS A 31 7.10 19.55 15.12
C LYS A 31 5.71 18.90 15.04
N PRO A 32 4.98 19.01 13.92
CA PRO A 32 3.64 18.44 13.77
C PRO A 32 3.58 16.93 14.04
N VAL A 33 4.69 16.22 13.76
CA VAL A 33 4.82 14.77 14.00
C VAL A 33 4.50 14.35 15.44
N ARG A 34 4.68 15.23 16.43
CA ARG A 34 4.35 14.94 17.84
C ARG A 34 2.86 14.73 18.10
N PHE A 35 1.99 15.26 17.25
CA PHE A 35 0.55 15.04 17.32
C PHE A 35 0.12 13.74 16.62
N TYR A 36 1.01 13.18 15.80
CA TYR A 36 0.77 12.00 14.99
C TYR A 36 1.39 10.72 15.57
N ARG A 37 2.55 10.86 16.22
CA ARG A 37 3.30 9.78 16.86
C ARG A 37 3.39 10.00 18.36
N SER A 38 3.04 8.99 19.15
CA SER A 38 3.11 9.02 20.61
C SER A 38 3.68 7.72 21.18
N LYS A 39 4.89 7.79 21.78
CA LYS A 39 5.61 6.63 22.36
C LYS A 39 5.68 5.42 21.41
N GLY A 40 6.00 5.64 20.14
CA GLY A 40 6.10 4.57 19.12
C GLY A 40 4.78 4.19 18.45
N MET A 41 3.63 4.61 18.98
CA MET A 41 2.33 4.42 18.33
C MET A 41 2.07 5.53 17.31
N LEU A 42 1.58 5.16 16.13
CA LEU A 42 1.18 6.02 15.02
C LEU A 42 -0.35 6.00 14.92
N GLY A 43 -0.96 7.19 14.82
CA GLY A 43 -2.41 7.37 14.73
C GLY A 43 -2.97 8.32 15.80
N PRO A 44 -4.30 8.44 15.92
CA PRO A 44 -4.96 9.44 16.77
C PRO A 44 -4.97 9.03 18.25
N VAL A 45 -3.78 8.90 18.85
CA VAL A 45 -3.60 8.55 20.27
C VAL A 45 -2.62 9.49 20.97
N SER A 46 -2.82 9.62 22.27
CA SER A 46 -1.88 10.30 23.17
C SER A 46 -1.33 9.30 24.18
N SER A 47 -0.13 9.55 24.70
CA SER A 47 0.42 8.74 25.78
C SER A 47 -0.21 9.16 27.11
N SER A 48 -0.47 8.18 27.98
CA SER A 48 -0.96 8.47 29.32
C SER A 48 0.18 9.05 30.16
N PRO A 49 0.00 10.21 30.84
CA PRO A 49 1.03 10.76 31.73
C PRO A 49 1.35 9.82 32.89
N ASP A 50 0.33 9.11 33.41
CA ASP A 50 0.46 8.25 34.59
C ASP A 50 0.58 6.74 34.25
N GLY A 51 0.54 6.38 32.97
CA GLY A 51 0.22 5.02 32.52
C GLY A 51 1.40 4.08 32.28
N GLY A 52 2.62 4.52 32.59
CA GLY A 52 3.83 3.90 32.05
C GLY A 52 3.94 4.08 30.54
N ASP A 53 4.84 3.32 29.91
CA ASP A 53 5.13 3.51 28.48
C ASP A 53 4.26 2.70 27.53
N ASP A 54 3.47 1.77 28.07
CA ASP A 54 2.65 0.86 27.27
C ASP A 54 1.17 1.24 27.29
N LEU A 55 0.85 2.48 27.67
CA LEU A 55 -0.53 2.96 27.83
C LEU A 55 -0.81 4.21 26.99
N TRP A 56 -1.80 4.07 26.10
CA TRP A 56 -2.29 5.12 25.23
C TRP A 56 -3.75 5.45 25.51
N ILE A 57 -4.10 6.70 25.25
CA ILE A 57 -5.43 7.27 25.41
C ILE A 57 -5.90 7.77 24.05
N ALA A 58 -7.00 7.18 23.58
CA ALA A 58 -7.79 7.69 22.47
C ALA A 58 -9.01 8.41 23.04
N GLY A 59 -9.28 9.63 22.57
CA GLY A 59 -10.46 10.39 23.00
C GLY A 59 -11.78 9.77 22.51
N SER A 60 -11.74 9.20 21.31
CA SER A 60 -12.81 8.41 20.71
C SER A 60 -12.20 7.31 19.82
N CYS A 61 -12.99 6.30 19.50
CA CYS A 61 -12.65 5.29 18.51
C CYS A 61 -13.92 4.89 17.77
N ASP A 62 -13.80 4.67 16.47
CA ASP A 62 -14.82 4.07 15.62
C ASP A 62 -14.28 2.76 15.03
N ASP A 63 -15.09 2.06 14.26
CA ASP A 63 -14.71 0.83 13.55
C ASP A 63 -13.76 1.08 12.37
N THR A 64 -13.57 2.36 11.98
CA THR A 64 -12.63 2.74 10.92
C THR A 64 -11.24 3.07 11.44
N THR A 65 -11.09 3.42 12.72
CA THR A 65 -9.82 3.93 13.28
C THR A 65 -8.73 2.85 13.34
N THR A 66 -7.61 3.11 12.66
CA THR A 66 -6.41 2.27 12.71
C THR A 66 -5.32 2.86 13.59
N TYR A 67 -4.57 1.97 14.25
CA TYR A 67 -3.33 2.29 14.95
C TYR A 67 -2.22 1.43 14.37
N SER A 68 -1.04 2.02 14.19
CA SER A 68 0.15 1.33 13.70
C SER A 68 1.32 1.53 14.65
N PHE A 69 2.21 0.56 14.74
CA PHE A 69 3.41 0.64 15.55
C PHE A 69 4.43 -0.35 15.01
N ASP A 70 5.69 -0.03 15.25
CA ASP A 70 6.80 -0.92 14.94
C ASP A 70 7.22 -1.70 16.18
N LEU A 71 7.63 -2.94 15.94
CA LEU A 71 8.23 -3.79 16.95
C LEU A 71 9.74 -3.85 16.72
N ASP A 72 10.48 -3.81 17.81
CA ASP A 72 11.93 -3.97 17.84
C ASP A 72 12.31 -5.16 18.72
N ILE A 73 13.44 -5.78 18.40
CA ILE A 73 14.02 -6.86 19.20
C ILE A 73 14.91 -6.22 20.26
N THR A 74 14.41 -6.19 21.49
CA THR A 74 15.11 -5.54 22.62
C THR A 74 16.17 -6.41 23.29
N SER A 75 16.37 -7.63 22.79
CA SER A 75 17.38 -8.53 23.34
C SER A 75 18.78 -8.10 22.89
N ASN A 76 19.76 -8.18 23.79
CA ASN A 76 21.16 -7.88 23.46
C ASN A 76 21.74 -8.81 22.39
N SER A 77 21.13 -9.98 22.18
CA SER A 77 21.54 -10.93 21.14
C SER A 77 20.99 -10.59 19.77
N GLY A 78 20.07 -9.63 19.64
CA GLY A 78 19.35 -9.37 18.40
C GLY A 78 18.42 -10.50 17.98
N HIS A 79 18.12 -11.44 18.89
CA HIS A 79 17.28 -12.61 18.63
C HIS A 79 16.08 -12.65 19.58
N VAL A 80 14.94 -13.08 19.05
CA VAL A 80 13.75 -13.34 19.87
C VAL A 80 13.98 -14.61 20.69
N ILE A 81 14.16 -14.46 22.01
CA ILE A 81 14.41 -15.58 22.91
C ILE A 81 13.08 -16.28 23.20
N GLY A 82 12.91 -17.49 22.65
CA GLY A 82 11.71 -18.29 22.87
C GLY A 82 11.61 -18.91 24.26
N THR A 83 12.70 -18.96 25.03
CA THR A 83 12.73 -19.48 26.39
C THR A 83 12.77 -18.36 27.41
N VAL A 84 11.79 -18.33 28.32
CA VAL A 84 11.73 -17.35 29.40
C VAL A 84 11.71 -18.08 30.73
N PHE A 85 12.53 -17.64 31.68
CA PHE A 85 12.47 -18.14 33.04
C PHE A 85 11.25 -17.56 33.75
N VAL A 86 10.33 -18.43 34.15
CA VAL A 86 9.13 -18.07 34.91
C VAL A 86 9.32 -18.56 36.34
N GLU A 87 9.24 -17.64 37.31
CA GLU A 87 9.37 -17.97 38.73
C GLU A 87 8.38 -19.08 39.13
N GLY A 88 8.88 -20.14 39.75
CA GLY A 88 8.11 -21.33 40.13
C GLY A 88 7.81 -22.33 39.01
N ARG A 89 8.14 -22.04 37.74
CA ARG A 89 7.97 -22.97 36.61
C ARG A 89 9.27 -23.31 35.88
N GLY A 90 10.36 -22.57 36.11
CA GLY A 90 11.63 -22.77 35.42
C GLY A 90 11.62 -22.18 34.01
N GLU A 91 12.43 -22.73 33.12
CA GLU A 91 12.47 -22.30 31.72
C GLU A 91 11.25 -22.80 30.96
N VAL A 92 10.45 -21.87 30.45
CA VAL A 92 9.26 -22.17 29.65
C VAL A 92 9.48 -21.67 28.24
N ASN A 93 9.20 -22.52 27.25
CA ASN A 93 9.18 -22.12 25.85
C ASN A 93 7.87 -21.35 25.59
N LEU A 94 7.97 -20.03 25.46
CA LEU A 94 6.88 -19.14 25.14
C LEU A 94 7.04 -18.66 23.71
N SER A 95 6.11 -19.04 22.85
CA SER A 95 6.03 -18.45 21.52
C SER A 95 5.86 -16.93 21.65
N PRO A 96 6.63 -16.14 20.88
CA PRO A 96 6.52 -14.70 20.93
C PRO A 96 5.09 -14.28 20.56
N GLY A 97 4.55 -13.36 21.33
CA GLY A 97 3.16 -12.99 21.28
C GLY A 97 2.96 -11.53 21.62
N MET A 98 1.85 -11.02 21.11
CA MET A 98 1.39 -9.67 21.30
C MET A 98 -0.04 -9.72 21.79
N GLN A 99 -0.31 -9.01 22.88
CA GLN A 99 -1.65 -8.87 23.41
C GLN A 99 -2.03 -7.39 23.47
N SER A 100 -3.10 -7.04 22.76
CA SER A 100 -3.67 -5.71 22.79
C SER A 100 -4.91 -5.70 23.69
N CYS A 101 -4.98 -4.73 24.60
CA CYS A 101 -6.04 -4.57 25.58
C CYS A 101 -6.66 -3.19 25.42
N PHE A 102 -7.90 -3.14 24.94
CA PHE A 102 -8.61 -1.90 24.69
C PHE A 102 -9.81 -1.76 25.63
N ALA A 103 -9.67 -0.91 26.64
CA ALA A 103 -10.73 -0.55 27.57
C ALA A 103 -11.47 0.70 27.08
N TYR A 104 -12.78 0.60 26.92
CA TYR A 104 -13.62 1.66 26.35
C TYR A 104 -15.01 1.72 27.00
N THR A 105 -15.72 2.81 26.75
CA THR A 105 -17.12 2.99 27.15
C THR A 105 -17.96 2.97 25.88
N SER A 106 -18.92 2.04 25.79
CA SER A 106 -19.87 1.97 24.68
C SER A 106 -21.23 2.51 25.10
N ILE A 107 -21.91 3.19 24.19
CA ILE A 107 -23.34 3.53 24.33
C ILE A 107 -24.14 2.40 23.67
N ILE A 108 -25.05 1.77 24.43
CA ILE A 108 -25.92 0.69 23.94
C ILE A 108 -27.38 1.02 24.25
N LYS A 109 -28.32 0.51 23.44
CA LYS A 109 -29.75 0.52 23.80
C LYS A 109 -30.05 -0.66 24.71
N ASN A 110 -30.77 -0.42 25.81
CA ASN A 110 -31.32 -1.48 26.64
C ASN A 110 -32.60 -2.10 26.02
N GLU A 111 -33.19 -3.09 26.67
CA GLU A 111 -34.43 -3.74 26.22
C GLU A 111 -35.62 -2.76 26.11
N ASP A 112 -35.64 -1.72 26.94
CA ASP A 112 -36.65 -0.65 26.92
C ASP A 112 -36.38 0.42 25.84
N GLY A 113 -35.32 0.28 25.03
CA GLY A 113 -34.94 1.24 24.00
C GLY A 113 -34.21 2.50 24.50
N GLN A 114 -33.94 2.61 25.80
CA GLN A 114 -33.14 3.69 26.40
C GLN A 114 -31.64 3.48 26.20
N TYR A 115 -30.89 4.57 26.03
CA TYR A 115 -29.44 4.51 25.89
C TYR A 115 -28.74 4.46 27.25
N VAL A 116 -27.86 3.47 27.44
CA VAL A 116 -27.02 3.31 28.64
C VAL A 116 -25.55 3.22 28.26
N THR A 117 -24.67 3.68 29.16
CA THR A 117 -23.21 3.57 28.99
C THR A 117 -22.68 2.33 29.70
N VAL A 118 -21.90 1.51 28.98
CA VAL A 118 -21.30 0.29 29.52
C VAL A 118 -19.79 0.31 29.32
N ARG A 119 -19.03 0.03 30.38
CA ARG A 119 -17.58 -0.17 30.31
C ARG A 119 -17.29 -1.56 29.75
N ARG A 120 -16.41 -1.63 28.76
CA ARG A 120 -16.00 -2.87 28.08
C ARG A 120 -14.49 -2.96 27.97
N LEU A 121 -14.00 -4.19 27.90
CA LEU A 121 -12.61 -4.50 27.60
C LEU A 121 -12.59 -5.45 26.40
N ARG A 122 -11.92 -5.06 25.32
CA ARG A 122 -11.61 -5.93 24.19
C ARG A 122 -10.16 -6.37 24.31
N VAL A 123 -9.93 -7.67 24.23
CA VAL A 123 -8.58 -8.25 24.26
C VAL A 123 -8.36 -9.02 22.96
N LEU A 124 -7.27 -8.71 22.28
CA LEU A 124 -6.79 -9.48 21.13
C LEU A 124 -5.42 -10.04 21.49
N THR A 125 -5.19 -11.31 21.20
CA THR A 125 -3.88 -11.96 21.40
C THR A 125 -3.47 -12.61 20.10
N THR A 126 -2.28 -12.27 19.62
CA THR A 126 -1.73 -12.72 18.35
C THR A 126 -0.33 -13.26 18.59
N ASN A 127 -0.04 -14.45 18.07
CA ASN A 127 1.31 -14.99 18.08
C ASN A 127 2.11 -14.38 16.93
N VAL A 128 3.32 -13.92 17.23
CA VAL A 128 4.26 -13.37 16.25
C VAL A 128 5.09 -14.53 15.71
N LYS A 129 5.20 -14.64 14.38
CA LYS A 129 6.10 -15.61 13.75
C LYS A 129 7.49 -15.01 13.65
N VAL A 130 8.51 -15.77 14.03
CA VAL A 130 9.91 -15.36 13.88
C VAL A 130 10.50 -16.10 12.69
N ALA A 131 10.98 -15.35 11.71
CA ALA A 131 11.69 -15.90 10.57
C ALA A 131 13.12 -16.28 10.99
N ALA A 132 13.60 -17.44 10.54
CA ALA A 132 14.97 -17.90 10.78
C ALA A 132 15.98 -17.29 9.79
N ASP A 133 15.50 -16.83 8.64
CA ASP A 133 16.28 -16.25 7.57
C ASP A 133 15.45 -15.21 6.79
N THR A 134 16.14 -14.43 5.96
CA THR A 134 15.54 -13.38 5.12
C THR A 134 14.51 -13.95 4.15
N GLU A 135 14.70 -15.16 3.64
CA GLU A 135 13.75 -15.78 2.71
C GLU A 135 12.41 -16.09 3.38
N THR A 136 12.45 -16.67 4.59
CA THR A 136 11.25 -16.92 5.39
C THR A 136 10.53 -15.62 5.69
N LEU A 137 11.29 -14.55 5.98
CA LEU A 137 10.75 -13.21 6.20
C LEU A 137 10.06 -12.68 4.93
N THR A 138 10.75 -12.65 3.79
CA THR A 138 10.22 -12.08 2.54
C THR A 138 9.05 -12.88 1.98
N ASN A 139 9.04 -14.21 2.16
CA ASN A 139 7.91 -15.07 1.77
C ASN A 139 6.66 -14.83 2.64
N SER A 140 6.84 -14.35 3.86
CA SER A 140 5.76 -14.04 4.79
C SER A 140 5.22 -12.61 4.69
N LEU A 141 5.78 -11.79 3.80
CA LEU A 141 5.37 -10.39 3.63
C LEU A 141 3.91 -10.31 3.19
N ASP A 142 3.17 -9.49 3.92
CA ASP A 142 1.85 -9.00 3.56
C ASP A 142 2.03 -7.59 2.98
N ALA A 143 1.80 -7.44 1.67
CA ALA A 143 2.00 -6.19 0.97
C ALA A 143 1.04 -5.10 1.45
N GLU A 144 -0.18 -5.45 1.87
CA GLU A 144 -1.18 -4.50 2.36
C GLU A 144 -0.80 -3.98 3.75
N ALA A 145 -0.43 -4.89 4.66
CA ALA A 145 0.06 -4.50 5.98
C ALA A 145 1.34 -3.64 5.88
N LEU A 146 2.24 -4.01 4.97
CA LEU A 146 3.46 -3.24 4.70
C LEU A 146 3.15 -1.85 4.13
N ALA A 147 2.19 -1.74 3.20
CA ALA A 147 1.73 -0.47 2.65
C ALA A 147 1.28 0.48 3.75
N VAL A 148 0.47 -0.02 4.69
CA VAL A 148 -0.05 0.73 5.83
C VAL A 148 1.10 1.22 6.72
N VAL A 149 1.99 0.32 7.13
CA VAL A 149 3.12 0.67 8.00
C VAL A 149 4.03 1.69 7.33
N LEU A 150 4.41 1.45 6.07
CA LEU A 150 5.23 2.39 5.31
C LEU A 150 4.53 3.73 5.14
N PHE A 151 3.24 3.76 4.81
CA PHE A 151 2.49 5.01 4.74
C PHE A 151 2.59 5.81 6.04
N HIS A 152 2.37 5.18 7.19
CA HIS A 152 2.46 5.89 8.47
C HIS A 152 3.87 6.43 8.73
N LYS A 153 4.92 5.68 8.39
CA LYS A 153 6.32 6.13 8.51
C LYS A 153 6.64 7.31 7.60
N LEU A 154 6.29 7.18 6.32
CA LEU A 154 6.52 8.21 5.32
C LEU A 154 5.70 9.48 5.59
N ASN A 155 4.48 9.33 6.11
CA ASN A 155 3.66 10.44 6.55
C ASN A 155 4.21 11.12 7.81
N ALA A 156 4.80 10.36 8.75
CA ALA A 156 5.49 10.94 9.88
C ALA A 156 6.76 11.70 9.45
N ALA A 157 7.56 11.10 8.56
CA ALA A 157 8.75 11.72 7.99
C ALA A 157 8.40 12.98 7.17
N SER A 158 7.29 12.99 6.43
CA SER A 158 6.85 14.16 5.67
C SER A 158 6.54 15.37 6.55
N MET A 159 6.03 15.12 7.76
CA MET A 159 5.73 16.15 8.75
C MET A 159 6.98 16.67 9.47
N ASP A 160 8.06 15.89 9.50
CA ASP A 160 9.29 16.24 10.23
C ASP A 160 10.37 16.82 9.31
N GLU A 161 10.57 16.20 8.14
CA GLU A 161 11.68 16.48 7.23
C GLU A 161 11.23 17.12 5.92
N GLY A 162 10.05 16.73 5.42
CA GLY A 162 9.50 17.23 4.16
C GLY A 162 9.26 16.12 3.13
N LEU A 163 8.69 16.48 1.99
CA LEU A 163 8.33 15.51 0.93
C LEU A 163 9.53 15.02 0.11
N LEU A 164 10.63 15.78 0.09
CA LEU A 164 11.82 15.41 -0.69
C LEU A 164 12.55 14.25 -0.01
N GLU A 165 12.70 14.35 1.30
CA GLU A 165 13.36 13.40 2.19
C GLU A 165 12.57 12.09 2.26
N VAL A 166 11.24 12.18 2.29
CA VAL A 166 10.34 11.00 2.23
C VAL A 166 10.59 10.15 0.98
N ARG A 167 10.79 10.79 -0.17
CA ARG A 167 11.07 10.07 -1.42
C ARG A 167 12.41 9.33 -1.32
N GLU A 168 13.45 10.01 -0.87
CA GLU A 168 14.79 9.43 -0.72
C GLU A 168 14.77 8.27 0.28
N ALA A 169 14.15 8.47 1.45
CA ALA A 169 13.96 7.42 2.44
C ALA A 169 13.20 6.20 1.86
N THR A 170 12.19 6.43 1.02
CA THR A 170 11.44 5.34 0.36
C THR A 170 12.32 4.57 -0.63
N GLN A 171 13.11 5.29 -1.44
CA GLN A 171 14.03 4.68 -2.41
C GLN A 171 15.10 3.86 -1.70
N THR A 172 15.76 4.44 -0.69
CA THR A 172 16.76 3.75 0.12
C THR A 172 16.19 2.52 0.80
N TRP A 173 14.96 2.60 1.32
CA TRP A 173 14.28 1.45 1.92
C TRP A 173 14.04 0.34 0.91
N LEU A 174 13.56 0.67 -0.30
CA LEU A 174 13.32 -0.32 -1.35
C LEU A 174 14.62 -0.99 -1.78
N ILE A 175 15.66 -0.20 -2.07
CA ILE A 175 16.97 -0.68 -2.51
C ILE A 175 17.57 -1.60 -1.45
N SER A 176 17.56 -1.18 -0.19
CA SER A 176 18.04 -2.00 0.94
C SER A 176 17.30 -3.33 1.02
N THR A 177 15.97 -3.31 0.85
CA THR A 177 15.14 -4.52 0.88
C THR A 177 15.48 -5.46 -0.27
N LEU A 178 15.64 -4.93 -1.48
CA LEU A 178 16.02 -5.70 -2.66
C LEU A 178 17.43 -6.29 -2.50
N LEU A 179 18.41 -5.50 -2.06
CA LEU A 179 19.77 -5.96 -1.77
C LEU A 179 19.79 -7.09 -0.73
N CYS A 180 19.03 -6.95 0.36
CA CYS A 180 18.88 -8.01 1.36
C CYS A 180 18.33 -9.31 0.73
N ALA A 181 17.37 -9.20 -0.19
CA ALA A 181 16.82 -10.35 -0.90
C ALA A 181 17.86 -10.99 -1.85
N TYR A 182 18.62 -10.21 -2.61
CA TYR A 182 19.70 -10.73 -3.48
C TYR A 182 20.78 -11.43 -2.68
N ARG A 183 21.31 -10.78 -1.64
CA ARG A 183 22.35 -11.36 -0.77
C ARG A 183 21.87 -12.67 -0.15
N SER A 184 20.61 -12.73 0.26
CA SER A 184 19.99 -13.97 0.76
C SER A 184 19.97 -15.05 -0.33
N ALA A 185 19.54 -14.72 -1.54
CA ALA A 185 19.52 -15.65 -2.67
C ALA A 185 20.92 -16.18 -3.03
N GLU A 186 21.94 -15.31 -3.08
CA GLU A 186 23.32 -15.70 -3.34
C GLU A 186 23.88 -16.62 -2.26
N LEU A 187 23.65 -16.30 -1.00
CA LEU A 187 24.08 -17.12 0.13
C LEU A 187 23.44 -18.52 0.08
N HIS A 188 22.16 -18.59 -0.23
CA HIS A 188 21.47 -19.87 -0.45
C HIS A 188 22.09 -20.64 -1.61
N GLU A 189 22.45 -19.96 -2.69
CA GLU A 189 23.09 -20.62 -3.82
C GLU A 189 24.47 -21.20 -3.50
N VAL A 190 25.29 -20.44 -2.78
CA VAL A 190 26.60 -20.91 -2.32
C VAL A 190 26.43 -22.14 -1.42
N ARG A 191 25.50 -22.11 -0.46
CA ARG A 191 25.20 -23.27 0.41
C ARG A 191 24.76 -24.49 -0.40
N ARG A 192 23.91 -24.28 -1.41
CA ARG A 192 23.44 -25.34 -2.30
C ARG A 192 24.58 -25.98 -3.08
N LYS A 193 25.45 -25.17 -3.70
CA LYS A 193 26.67 -25.64 -4.39
C LYS A 193 27.61 -26.40 -3.47
N MET A 194 27.82 -25.92 -2.23
CA MET A 194 28.65 -26.61 -1.23
C MET A 194 28.06 -27.95 -0.76
N ARG A 195 26.73 -28.07 -0.64
CA ARG A 195 26.09 -29.36 -0.33
C ARG A 195 26.24 -30.34 -1.48
N ALA A 196 26.00 -29.87 -2.71
CA ALA A 196 26.16 -30.67 -3.92
C ALA A 196 27.60 -31.19 -4.09
N SER A 197 28.62 -30.36 -3.84
CA SER A 197 30.03 -30.79 -3.90
C SER A 197 30.41 -31.79 -2.82
N ARG A 198 29.67 -31.83 -1.70
CA ARG A 198 29.81 -32.84 -0.63
C ARG A 198 29.02 -34.13 -0.90
N GLY A 199 28.34 -34.25 -2.05
CA GLY A 199 27.50 -35.40 -2.38
C GLY A 199 26.25 -35.51 -1.50
N LEU A 200 25.89 -34.44 -0.78
CA LEU A 200 24.66 -34.39 0.01
C LEU A 200 23.51 -34.11 -0.96
N SER A 201 22.53 -35.02 -0.99
CA SER A 201 21.28 -34.79 -1.72
C SER A 201 20.56 -33.57 -1.13
N PRO A 202 19.82 -32.80 -1.94
CA PRO A 202 18.94 -31.75 -1.42
C PRO A 202 18.04 -32.36 -0.35
N CYS A 203 17.93 -31.77 0.83
CA CYS A 203 17.02 -32.34 1.83
C CYS A 203 15.57 -32.21 1.33
N GLU A 204 14.64 -33.07 1.73
CA GLU A 204 13.24 -32.96 1.26
C GLU A 204 12.58 -31.63 1.71
N SER A 205 13.09 -30.97 2.75
CA SER A 205 12.71 -29.60 3.11
C SER A 205 13.33 -28.52 2.19
N ASP A 206 14.33 -28.85 1.37
CA ASP A 206 14.87 -28.04 0.27
C ASP A 206 14.02 -28.14 -1.02
N SER A 207 12.90 -28.87 -1.02
CA SER A 207 11.98 -28.98 -2.17
C SER A 207 11.06 -27.76 -2.37
N LEU A 208 11.09 -26.81 -1.42
CA LEU A 208 10.41 -25.53 -1.55
C LEU A 208 11.25 -24.61 -2.43
N PHE A 209 10.73 -24.24 -3.61
CA PHE A 209 11.30 -23.29 -4.56
C PHE A 209 12.04 -22.13 -3.86
N PHE A 210 13.36 -22.16 -3.88
CA PHE A 210 14.18 -21.19 -3.15
C PHE A 210 14.13 -19.79 -3.78
N ALA A 211 14.40 -18.78 -2.97
CA ALA A 211 14.55 -17.39 -3.38
C ALA A 211 15.55 -17.21 -4.53
N ASN A 212 16.62 -18.02 -4.59
CA ASN A 212 17.60 -17.97 -5.68
C ASN A 212 17.05 -18.44 -7.03
N GLU A 213 16.12 -19.40 -7.06
CA GLU A 213 15.51 -19.87 -8.31
C GLU A 213 14.48 -18.88 -8.85
N ARG A 214 13.81 -18.16 -7.94
CA ARG A 214 12.82 -17.13 -8.22
C ARG A 214 13.44 -15.77 -8.58
N LEU A 215 14.50 -15.36 -7.89
CA LEU A 215 15.15 -14.05 -8.10
C LEU A 215 16.23 -14.09 -9.19
N LEU A 216 16.93 -15.22 -9.35
CA LEU A 216 18.02 -15.36 -10.33
C LEU A 216 17.60 -16.09 -11.61
N ASP A 217 16.30 -16.30 -11.79
CA ASP A 217 15.68 -16.78 -13.04
C ASP A 217 16.23 -18.12 -13.57
N ARG A 218 16.15 -19.18 -12.76
CA ARG A 218 16.82 -20.45 -13.08
C ARG A 218 15.95 -21.51 -13.76
N GLN A 219 14.64 -21.37 -13.71
CA GLN A 219 13.71 -22.32 -14.34
C GLN A 219 13.30 -21.90 -15.77
N GLY A 220 14.20 -21.22 -16.50
CA GLY A 220 13.93 -20.83 -17.88
C GLY A 220 12.89 -19.73 -18.02
N GLY A 221 12.74 -18.87 -17.00
CA GLY A 221 12.06 -17.61 -17.21
C GLY A 221 12.88 -16.76 -18.18
N GLN A 222 12.18 -15.90 -18.90
CA GLN A 222 12.78 -14.92 -19.82
C GLN A 222 12.79 -13.56 -19.12
N LEU A 223 13.18 -13.49 -17.84
CA LEU A 223 13.25 -12.21 -17.16
C LEU A 223 14.48 -11.46 -17.68
N SER A 224 14.27 -10.20 -18.04
CA SER A 224 15.36 -9.28 -18.29
C SER A 224 16.18 -9.05 -17.01
N ASP A 225 17.44 -8.65 -17.14
CA ASP A 225 18.29 -8.40 -15.96
C ASP A 225 17.71 -7.33 -15.05
N ARG A 226 17.02 -6.33 -15.63
CA ARG A 226 16.26 -5.34 -14.88
C ARG A 226 15.11 -5.97 -14.08
N GLU A 227 14.33 -6.86 -14.67
CA GLU A 227 13.24 -7.54 -13.96
C GLU A 227 13.77 -8.45 -12.86
N LYS A 228 14.92 -9.08 -13.09
CA LYS A 228 15.63 -9.84 -12.05
C LYS A 228 15.96 -8.94 -10.89
N LEU A 229 16.56 -7.75 -11.11
CA LEU A 229 16.95 -6.73 -10.11
C LEU A 229 15.77 -6.08 -9.36
N LEU A 230 14.56 -6.15 -9.93
CA LEU A 230 13.32 -5.68 -9.31
C LEU A 230 12.53 -6.83 -8.65
N ALA A 231 13.18 -7.96 -8.42
CA ALA A 231 12.61 -9.15 -7.80
C ALA A 231 11.32 -9.67 -8.48
N ARG A 232 11.15 -9.48 -9.80
CA ARG A 232 9.90 -9.81 -10.52
C ARG A 232 9.52 -11.28 -10.45
N GLY A 233 10.48 -12.20 -10.36
CA GLY A 233 10.20 -13.62 -10.20
C GLY A 233 9.81 -14.05 -8.78
N HIS A 234 9.80 -13.15 -7.79
CA HIS A 234 9.43 -13.45 -6.41
C HIS A 234 8.01 -12.98 -6.08
N ASN A 235 7.09 -13.93 -5.83
CA ASN A 235 5.65 -13.71 -5.63
C ASN A 235 5.25 -12.56 -4.68
N ARG A 236 6.00 -12.34 -3.58
CA ARG A 236 5.74 -11.23 -2.65
C ARG A 236 6.48 -9.94 -3.00
N LEU A 237 7.77 -10.03 -3.35
CA LEU A 237 8.64 -8.87 -3.57
C LEU A 237 8.36 -8.16 -4.90
N CYS A 238 7.84 -8.85 -5.91
CA CYS A 238 7.56 -8.27 -7.23
C CYS A 238 6.58 -7.09 -7.20
N SER A 239 5.78 -6.98 -6.14
CA SER A 239 4.83 -5.89 -5.91
C SER A 239 5.44 -4.67 -5.23
N LEU A 240 6.59 -4.81 -4.54
CA LEU A 240 7.18 -3.74 -3.75
C LEU A 240 7.55 -2.50 -4.56
N PRO A 241 8.13 -2.60 -5.78
CA PRO A 241 8.45 -1.42 -6.57
C PRO A 241 7.19 -0.60 -6.91
N LEU A 242 6.08 -1.26 -7.29
CA LEU A 242 4.83 -0.55 -7.55
C LEU A 242 4.25 0.03 -6.25
N LEU A 243 4.27 -0.73 -5.15
CA LEU A 243 3.76 -0.28 -3.86
C LEU A 243 4.47 0.97 -3.34
N THR A 244 5.80 0.95 -3.34
CA THR A 244 6.65 2.08 -2.92
C THR A 244 6.48 3.29 -3.81
N TYR A 245 6.37 3.08 -5.12
CA TYR A 245 6.07 4.15 -6.04
C TYR A 245 4.67 4.75 -5.79
N ALA A 246 3.65 3.91 -5.62
CA ALA A 246 2.29 4.36 -5.30
C ALA A 246 2.24 5.13 -3.97
N LEU A 247 3.01 4.71 -2.96
CA LEU A 247 3.15 5.43 -1.68
C LEU A 247 3.65 6.87 -1.87
N ILE A 248 4.73 7.08 -2.64
CA ILE A 248 5.24 8.43 -2.89
C ILE A 248 4.35 9.23 -3.86
N GLN A 249 3.43 8.57 -4.57
CA GLN A 249 2.47 9.18 -5.50
C GLN A 249 1.06 9.34 -4.94
N CYS A 250 0.78 8.90 -3.70
CA CYS A 250 -0.54 9.07 -3.10
C CYS A 250 -0.83 10.54 -2.77
N ASP A 251 -2.11 10.92 -2.65
CA ASP A 251 -2.54 12.31 -2.47
C ASP A 251 -1.87 13.04 -1.28
N ALA A 252 -1.52 12.30 -0.22
CA ALA A 252 -0.85 12.86 0.94
C ALA A 252 0.64 13.19 0.69
N LEU A 253 1.34 12.40 -0.12
CA LEU A 253 2.80 12.43 -0.25
C LEU A 253 3.28 12.91 -1.63
N ARG A 254 2.43 12.87 -2.66
CA ARG A 254 2.79 13.26 -4.03
C ARG A 254 3.27 14.70 -4.11
N PRO A 255 4.42 14.98 -4.73
CA PRO A 255 4.84 16.36 -5.00
C PRO A 255 3.88 17.04 -5.98
N GLY A 256 3.56 18.33 -5.77
CA GLY A 256 2.70 19.07 -6.69
C GLY A 256 3.41 19.31 -8.03
N LYS A 257 2.97 18.66 -9.11
CA LYS A 257 3.54 18.78 -10.47
C LYS A 257 2.46 18.61 -11.53
N GLY A 258 2.57 19.34 -12.64
CA GLY A 258 1.62 19.26 -13.74
C GLY A 258 0.22 19.75 -13.35
N THR A 259 -0.79 18.91 -13.60
CA THR A 259 -2.20 19.11 -13.25
C THR A 259 -2.46 18.90 -11.76
N PHE A 260 -1.68 18.04 -11.11
CA PHE A 260 -1.82 17.74 -9.70
C PHE A 260 -1.15 18.82 -8.84
N ARG A 261 -1.95 19.74 -8.30
CA ARG A 261 -1.49 20.83 -7.43
C ARG A 261 -2.36 20.95 -6.19
N PRO A 262 -2.28 19.99 -5.25
CA PRO A 262 -3.11 20.03 -4.05
C PRO A 262 -2.73 21.26 -3.21
N THR A 263 -3.74 21.89 -2.62
CA THR A 263 -3.52 22.88 -1.57
C THR A 263 -2.93 22.19 -0.33
N ILE A 264 -2.33 22.96 0.58
CA ILE A 264 -1.85 22.43 1.85
C ILE A 264 -2.99 21.79 2.64
N ASP A 265 -4.17 22.44 2.67
CA ASP A 265 -5.36 21.91 3.33
C ASP A 265 -5.81 20.58 2.73
N ALA A 266 -5.81 20.45 1.40
CA ALA A 266 -6.15 19.19 0.74
C ALA A 266 -5.18 18.06 1.10
N ARG A 267 -3.88 18.37 1.19
CA ARG A 267 -2.85 17.41 1.61
C ARG A 267 -3.00 17.01 3.07
N CYS A 268 -3.22 17.97 3.97
CA CYS A 268 -3.46 17.69 5.38
C CYS A 268 -4.74 16.86 5.59
N ALA A 269 -5.80 17.15 4.82
CA ALA A 269 -7.02 16.36 4.83
C ALA A 269 -6.76 14.93 4.33
N ALA A 270 -6.04 14.75 3.22
CA ALA A 270 -5.67 13.43 2.71
C ALA A 270 -4.83 12.65 3.73
N SER A 271 -3.79 13.27 4.29
CA SER A 271 -2.93 12.67 5.33
C SER A 271 -3.73 12.24 6.57
N SER A 272 -4.61 13.11 7.07
CA SER A 272 -5.46 12.81 8.23
C SER A 272 -6.49 11.73 7.93
N ASN A 273 -7.04 11.68 6.72
CA ASN A 273 -8.02 10.68 6.33
C ASN A 273 -7.35 9.31 6.18
N LEU A 274 -6.28 9.22 5.38
CA LEU A 274 -5.56 7.97 5.13
C LEU A 274 -5.00 7.38 6.41
N SER A 275 -4.42 8.19 7.30
CA SER A 275 -3.85 7.69 8.56
C SER A 275 -4.87 7.18 9.57
N ALA A 276 -6.16 7.47 9.37
CA ALA A 276 -7.21 6.93 10.21
C ALA A 276 -7.92 5.73 9.58
N MET A 277 -7.63 5.36 8.32
CA MET A 277 -8.37 4.32 7.59
C MET A 277 -7.96 2.89 7.99
N PRO A 278 -8.88 1.92 7.89
CA PRO A 278 -8.53 0.49 7.91
C PRO A 278 -7.53 0.14 6.80
N PRO A 279 -6.71 -0.92 6.97
CA PRO A 279 -5.75 -1.35 5.96
C PRO A 279 -6.30 -1.41 4.54
N ALA A 280 -7.45 -2.03 4.34
CA ALA A 280 -8.04 -2.19 3.01
C ALA A 280 -8.44 -0.85 2.37
N SER A 281 -9.00 0.08 3.15
CA SER A 281 -9.39 1.40 2.65
C SER A 281 -8.17 2.30 2.43
N LEU A 282 -7.15 2.18 3.29
CA LEU A 282 -5.87 2.88 3.16
C LEU A 282 -5.12 2.41 1.90
N ALA A 283 -5.09 1.10 1.65
CA ALA A 283 -4.51 0.53 0.44
C ALA A 283 -5.16 1.10 -0.83
N ARG A 284 -6.50 1.24 -0.86
CA ARG A 284 -7.20 1.94 -1.96
C ARG A 284 -6.86 3.42 -2.08
N GLY A 285 -6.42 4.06 -0.99
CA GLY A 285 -5.90 5.43 -1.00
C GLY A 285 -4.45 5.55 -1.48
N ILE A 286 -3.68 4.47 -1.39
CA ILE A 286 -2.32 4.38 -1.95
C ILE A 286 -2.38 4.01 -3.43
N ALA A 287 -3.17 2.99 -3.77
CA ALA A 287 -3.35 2.46 -5.11
C ALA A 287 -4.86 2.31 -5.37
N PRO A 288 -5.49 3.26 -6.07
CA PRO A 288 -6.91 3.21 -6.42
C PRO A 288 -7.29 1.90 -7.12
N ARG A 289 -8.48 1.39 -6.79
CA ARG A 289 -9.05 0.22 -7.49
C ARG A 289 -9.63 0.71 -8.82
N ILE A 290 -9.19 0.11 -9.92
CA ILE A 290 -9.61 0.44 -11.28
C ILE A 290 -10.13 -0.84 -11.94
N GLU A 291 -11.41 -0.84 -12.30
CA GLU A 291 -12.09 -1.99 -12.89
C GLU A 291 -12.77 -1.61 -14.20
N VAL A 292 -12.90 -2.58 -15.11
CA VAL A 292 -13.64 -2.41 -16.37
C VAL A 292 -14.88 -3.29 -16.36
N TRP A 293 -16.01 -2.64 -16.61
CA TRP A 293 -17.35 -3.22 -16.69
C TRP A 293 -17.89 -3.06 -18.11
N LEU A 294 -18.92 -3.83 -18.47
CA LEU A 294 -19.66 -3.63 -19.71
C LEU A 294 -21.01 -2.98 -19.44
N SER A 295 -21.35 -1.97 -20.25
CA SER A 295 -22.64 -1.30 -20.14
C SER A 295 -23.79 -2.22 -20.55
N GLY A 296 -24.93 -2.10 -19.88
CA GLY A 296 -26.16 -2.82 -20.21
C GLY A 296 -26.16 -4.30 -19.84
N ASP A 297 -25.00 -4.86 -19.48
CA ASP A 297 -24.84 -6.23 -19.02
C ASP A 297 -25.20 -6.33 -17.52
N ASP A 298 -26.05 -7.28 -17.15
CA ASP A 298 -26.40 -7.57 -15.75
C ASP A 298 -25.33 -8.45 -15.07
N CYS A 299 -24.11 -8.48 -15.62
CA CYS A 299 -22.95 -9.14 -15.04
C CYS A 299 -22.75 -8.75 -13.57
N ARG A 300 -22.43 -9.75 -12.76
CA ARG A 300 -22.20 -9.61 -11.31
C ARG A 300 -20.78 -9.17 -10.97
N GLU A 301 -19.88 -9.30 -11.94
CA GLU A 301 -18.45 -9.12 -11.76
C GLU A 301 -17.89 -8.22 -12.88
N PRO A 302 -16.82 -7.46 -12.60
CA PRO A 302 -16.12 -6.72 -13.63
C PRO A 302 -15.54 -7.68 -14.67
N VAL A 303 -15.43 -7.22 -15.90
CA VAL A 303 -14.74 -7.97 -16.96
C VAL A 303 -13.23 -7.94 -16.74
N VAL A 304 -12.71 -6.86 -16.14
CA VAL A 304 -11.35 -6.76 -15.63
C VAL A 304 -11.38 -6.18 -14.22
N ASP A 305 -10.94 -6.96 -13.24
CA ASP A 305 -10.96 -6.66 -11.80
C ASP A 305 -9.81 -5.74 -11.35
N SER A 306 -8.73 -5.67 -12.13
CA SER A 306 -7.57 -4.83 -11.84
C SER A 306 -6.87 -4.39 -13.12
N VAL A 307 -6.87 -3.09 -13.39
CA VAL A 307 -6.10 -2.48 -14.48
C VAL A 307 -4.86 -1.79 -13.91
N ASN A 308 -3.70 -1.92 -14.59
CA ASN A 308 -2.51 -1.15 -14.23
C ASN A 308 -2.81 0.36 -14.28
N MET A 309 -2.20 1.14 -13.38
CA MET A 309 -2.53 2.55 -13.16
C MET A 309 -1.80 3.48 -14.16
N ASN A 310 -1.72 3.06 -15.43
CA ASN A 310 -1.19 3.86 -16.53
C ASN A 310 -2.17 3.90 -17.72
N MET A 311 -2.13 4.98 -18.48
CA MET A 311 -3.05 5.25 -19.58
C MET A 311 -2.88 4.25 -20.74
N GLU A 312 -1.68 3.73 -20.95
CA GLU A 312 -1.40 2.76 -22.02
C GLU A 312 -2.11 1.43 -21.77
N ALA A 313 -1.94 0.85 -20.58
CA ALA A 313 -2.58 -0.40 -20.18
C ALA A 313 -4.11 -0.25 -20.17
N LEU A 314 -4.61 0.88 -19.66
CA LEU A 314 -6.04 1.16 -19.70
C LEU A 314 -6.58 1.19 -21.12
N ARG A 315 -5.88 1.85 -22.06
CA ARG A 315 -6.28 1.86 -23.48
C ARG A 315 -6.24 0.48 -24.11
N GLN A 316 -5.23 -0.33 -23.82
CA GLN A 316 -5.12 -1.70 -24.32
C GLN A 316 -6.33 -2.54 -23.88
N VAL A 317 -6.68 -2.47 -22.59
CA VAL A 317 -7.87 -3.16 -22.06
C VAL A 317 -9.15 -2.65 -22.73
N ILE A 318 -9.30 -1.33 -22.88
CA ILE A 318 -10.48 -0.78 -23.54
C ILE A 318 -10.61 -1.28 -24.98
N MET A 319 -9.51 -1.30 -25.74
CA MET A 319 -9.49 -1.77 -27.13
C MET A 319 -9.88 -3.25 -27.25
N GLU A 320 -9.50 -4.09 -26.28
CA GLU A 320 -9.87 -5.51 -26.25
C GLU A 320 -11.38 -5.73 -26.09
N TYR A 321 -12.06 -4.84 -25.36
CA TYR A 321 -13.50 -4.91 -25.08
C TYR A 321 -14.35 -3.92 -25.90
N GLN A 322 -13.77 -3.28 -26.92
CA GLN A 322 -14.55 -2.44 -27.83
C GLN A 322 -15.42 -3.33 -28.73
N PRO A 323 -16.73 -3.05 -28.86
CA PRO A 323 -17.59 -3.83 -29.74
C PRO A 323 -17.16 -3.64 -31.20
N VAL A 324 -16.80 -4.73 -31.86
CA VAL A 324 -16.59 -4.74 -33.31
C VAL A 324 -17.95 -4.54 -33.97
N ARG A 325 -18.18 -3.35 -34.53
CA ARG A 325 -19.40 -3.09 -35.31
C ARG A 325 -19.36 -3.93 -36.57
N ASP A 326 -20.11 -5.02 -36.61
CA ASP A 326 -20.43 -5.69 -37.86
C ASP A 326 -21.27 -4.73 -38.71
N GLU A 327 -20.71 -4.24 -39.83
CA GLU A 327 -21.37 -3.34 -40.79
C GLU A 327 -22.69 -3.91 -41.35
N GLN A 328 -22.96 -5.20 -41.11
CA GLN A 328 -24.14 -5.92 -41.58
C GLN A 328 -25.17 -6.22 -40.47
N SER A 329 -24.87 -5.92 -39.20
CA SER A 329 -25.79 -6.15 -38.09
C SER A 329 -26.92 -5.11 -38.06
N SER A 330 -28.15 -5.58 -37.83
CA SER A 330 -29.37 -4.77 -37.89
C SER A 330 -29.34 -3.57 -36.92
N PRO A 331 -30.01 -2.45 -37.26
CA PRO A 331 -29.93 -1.17 -36.54
C PRO A 331 -30.63 -1.13 -35.16
N ASP A 332 -30.93 -2.27 -34.55
CA ASP A 332 -31.43 -2.32 -33.17
C ASP A 332 -30.26 -2.06 -32.22
N ALA A 333 -29.90 -0.77 -32.12
CA ALA A 333 -28.78 -0.23 -31.36
C ALA A 333 -28.89 -0.39 -29.83
N SER A 334 -29.88 -1.14 -29.33
CA SER A 334 -30.12 -1.31 -27.89
C SER A 334 -29.18 -2.30 -27.21
N ASP A 335 -28.53 -3.19 -27.96
CA ASP A 335 -27.76 -4.32 -27.40
C ASP A 335 -26.23 -4.13 -27.48
N ILE A 336 -25.75 -2.96 -27.89
CA ILE A 336 -24.31 -2.70 -27.94
C ILE A 336 -23.80 -2.38 -26.53
N SER A 337 -23.01 -3.29 -25.96
CA SER A 337 -22.27 -3.07 -24.72
C SER A 337 -20.99 -2.28 -24.98
N PHE A 338 -20.72 -1.28 -24.14
CA PHE A 338 -19.52 -0.47 -24.17
C PHE A 338 -18.74 -0.64 -22.87
N PRO A 339 -17.40 -0.57 -22.90
CA PRO A 339 -16.60 -0.60 -21.68
C PRO A 339 -16.86 0.64 -20.83
N VAL A 340 -17.05 0.42 -19.53
CA VAL A 340 -17.25 1.43 -18.50
C VAL A 340 -16.19 1.23 -17.43
N LEU A 341 -15.44 2.27 -17.13
CA LEU A 341 -14.43 2.27 -16.08
C LEU A 341 -15.08 2.58 -14.73
N PHE A 342 -14.81 1.76 -13.73
CA PHE A 342 -15.11 2.03 -12.33
C PHE A 342 -13.82 2.33 -11.58
N VAL A 343 -13.78 3.46 -10.87
CA VAL A 343 -12.65 3.85 -10.03
C VAL A 343 -13.13 4.05 -8.60
N ASP A 344 -12.45 3.40 -7.66
CA ASP A 344 -12.72 3.46 -6.23
C ASP A 344 -11.47 3.95 -5.47
N SER A 345 -11.56 5.19 -4.96
CA SER A 345 -10.53 5.88 -4.19
C SER A 345 -11.18 6.74 -3.09
N PRO A 346 -10.52 6.95 -1.94
CA PRO A 346 -11.01 7.88 -0.92
C PRO A 346 -11.21 9.32 -1.43
N ARG A 347 -10.50 9.71 -2.49
CA ARG A 347 -10.64 11.04 -3.09
C ARG A 347 -11.90 11.17 -3.93
N LEU A 348 -12.30 10.10 -4.62
CA LEU A 348 -13.48 10.07 -5.48
C LEU A 348 -13.86 8.64 -5.84
N VAL A 349 -15.16 8.44 -6.08
CA VAL A 349 -15.69 7.27 -6.77
C VAL A 349 -16.15 7.73 -8.15
N MET A 350 -15.68 7.09 -9.22
CA MET A 350 -15.97 7.52 -10.59
C MET A 350 -16.46 6.37 -11.43
N VAL A 351 -17.51 6.62 -12.21
CA VAL A 351 -17.95 5.76 -13.30
C VAL A 351 -17.77 6.52 -14.61
N PHE A 352 -16.95 6.00 -15.50
CA PHE A 352 -16.45 6.72 -16.66
C PHE A 352 -16.66 5.92 -17.95
N ASP A 353 -17.30 6.56 -18.93
CA ASP A 353 -17.50 6.00 -20.27
C ASP A 353 -16.16 5.94 -21.03
N CYS A 354 -15.64 4.74 -21.27
CA CYS A 354 -14.34 4.56 -21.91
C CYS A 354 -14.26 5.10 -23.35
N ARG A 355 -15.40 5.40 -23.99
CA ARG A 355 -15.43 6.04 -25.31
C ARG A 355 -14.80 7.43 -25.32
N TYR A 356 -14.71 8.10 -24.17
CA TYR A 356 -13.99 9.37 -24.05
C TYR A 356 -12.46 9.25 -24.21
N LEU A 357 -11.91 8.05 -24.10
CA LEU A 357 -10.46 7.82 -24.22
C LEU A 357 -10.05 7.52 -25.67
N ASP A 358 -11.00 7.17 -26.52
CA ASP A 358 -10.79 6.92 -27.94
C ASP A 358 -10.88 8.24 -28.74
N ASN A 359 -9.82 9.03 -28.64
CA ASN A 359 -9.67 10.29 -29.39
C ASN A 359 -9.56 10.08 -30.91
N SER A 360 -9.47 8.84 -31.38
CA SER A 360 -9.17 8.49 -32.77
C SER A 360 -10.40 8.38 -33.68
N GLN A 361 -11.60 8.12 -33.15
CA GLN A 361 -12.72 7.70 -34.00
C GLN A 361 -14.06 8.43 -33.82
N SER A 362 -14.29 9.21 -32.77
CA SER A 362 -15.66 9.71 -32.51
C SER A 362 -15.88 11.17 -32.94
N LEU A 363 -15.98 11.39 -34.26
CA LEU A 363 -16.76 12.52 -34.81
C LEU A 363 -18.28 12.30 -34.68
N VAL A 364 -18.69 11.14 -34.14
CA VAL A 364 -20.09 10.82 -33.88
C VAL A 364 -20.43 11.31 -32.47
N PRO A 365 -21.31 12.30 -32.31
CA PRO A 365 -21.75 12.72 -30.98
C PRO A 365 -22.30 11.50 -30.24
N ILE A 366 -21.81 11.26 -29.02
CA ILE A 366 -22.32 10.23 -28.12
C ILE A 366 -23.77 10.59 -27.77
N ARG A 367 -24.72 10.09 -28.57
CA ARG A 367 -26.17 10.34 -28.40
C ARG A 367 -26.83 9.29 -27.50
N GLU A 368 -26.22 8.13 -27.39
CA GLU A 368 -26.74 7.00 -26.62
C GLU A 368 -26.37 7.12 -25.14
N LYS A 369 -27.39 7.05 -24.28
CA LYS A 369 -27.20 6.97 -22.83
C LYS A 369 -26.66 5.59 -22.48
N ILE A 370 -25.55 5.56 -21.75
CA ILE A 370 -25.03 4.31 -21.18
C ILE A 370 -25.96 3.84 -20.08
N LYS A 371 -26.40 2.59 -20.17
CA LYS A 371 -27.07 1.88 -19.08
C LYS A 371 -25.99 1.28 -18.17
N ILE A 372 -25.99 1.67 -16.89
CA ILE A 372 -25.18 1.03 -15.86
C ILE A 372 -25.99 -0.12 -15.25
N SER A 373 -25.33 -1.24 -14.94
CA SER A 373 -25.94 -2.36 -14.24
C SER A 373 -26.27 -2.02 -12.77
N ASP A 374 -27.33 -2.62 -12.24
CA ASP A 374 -27.72 -2.42 -10.83
C ASP A 374 -26.61 -2.89 -9.87
N THR A 375 -25.85 -3.92 -10.27
CA THR A 375 -24.67 -4.39 -9.53
C THR A 375 -23.63 -3.29 -9.40
N LEU A 376 -23.24 -2.64 -10.52
CA LEU A 376 -22.23 -1.58 -10.48
C LEU A 376 -22.73 -0.37 -9.68
N LEU A 377 -24.02 -0.02 -9.77
CA LEU A 377 -24.60 1.03 -8.92
C LEU A 377 -24.50 0.69 -7.43
N SER A 378 -24.81 -0.55 -7.05
CA SER A 378 -24.66 -0.99 -5.65
C SER A 378 -23.21 -0.94 -5.18
N LEU A 379 -22.25 -1.27 -6.05
CA LEU A 379 -20.82 -1.18 -5.73
C LEU A 379 -20.36 0.26 -5.56
N VAL A 380 -20.87 1.20 -6.36
CA VAL A 380 -20.61 2.64 -6.19
C VAL A 380 -21.10 3.13 -4.83
N GLU A 381 -22.29 2.71 -4.41
CA GLU A 381 -22.84 3.06 -3.09
C GLU A 381 -22.01 2.48 -1.95
N ILE A 382 -21.60 1.21 -2.06
CA ILE A 382 -20.73 0.55 -1.07
C ILE A 382 -19.38 1.27 -1.00
N ALA A 383 -18.75 1.57 -2.13
CA ALA A 383 -17.48 2.26 -2.21
C ALA A 383 -17.54 3.64 -1.53
N ALA A 384 -18.56 4.45 -1.85
CA ALA A 384 -18.76 5.76 -1.25
C ALA A 384 -18.93 5.72 0.28
N GLN A 385 -19.49 4.64 0.82
CA GLN A 385 -19.69 4.43 2.26
C GLN A 385 -18.53 3.71 2.96
N SER A 386 -17.58 3.15 2.21
CA SER A 386 -16.44 2.37 2.73
C SER A 386 -15.33 3.24 3.33
N TYR A 387 -15.46 4.56 3.20
CA TYR A 387 -14.52 5.56 3.68
C TYR A 387 -15.09 6.34 4.86
N ARG A 388 -14.21 6.72 5.78
CA ARG A 388 -14.57 7.52 6.95
C ARG A 388 -15.23 8.86 6.57
N VAL A 389 -14.73 9.48 5.51
CA VAL A 389 -15.36 10.62 4.85
C VAL A 389 -15.89 10.10 3.51
N PRO A 390 -17.21 10.18 3.25
CA PRO A 390 -17.78 9.72 1.99
C PRO A 390 -17.11 10.40 0.80
N ALA A 391 -16.63 9.60 -0.14
CA ALA A 391 -15.98 10.10 -1.35
C ALA A 391 -17.04 10.72 -2.29
N PRO A 392 -16.72 11.84 -2.96
CA PRO A 392 -17.60 12.39 -4.00
C PRO A 392 -17.75 11.41 -5.16
N ILE A 393 -18.98 11.25 -5.64
CA ILE A 393 -19.32 10.34 -6.74
C ILE A 393 -19.44 11.12 -8.04
N TYR A 394 -18.75 10.67 -9.10
CA TYR A 394 -18.81 11.25 -10.43
C TYR A 394 -19.29 10.24 -11.47
N TYR A 395 -20.25 10.65 -12.30
CA TYR A 395 -20.73 9.86 -13.44
C TYR A 395 -20.41 10.62 -14.73
N PHE A 396 -19.52 10.07 -15.53
CA PHE A 396 -19.15 10.60 -16.85
C PHE A 396 -19.71 9.69 -17.94
N LEU A 397 -21.02 9.77 -18.14
CA LEU A 397 -21.81 8.85 -18.99
C LEU A 397 -22.52 9.61 -20.11
N GLY A 398 -21.81 9.94 -21.19
CA GLY A 398 -22.43 10.45 -22.43
C GLY A 398 -22.20 11.93 -22.76
N GLY A 399 -22.17 12.21 -24.07
CA GLY A 399 -21.57 13.40 -24.69
C GLY A 399 -22.32 14.73 -24.58
N SER A 400 -23.27 14.90 -23.65
CA SER A 400 -23.90 16.21 -23.47
C SER A 400 -23.02 17.09 -22.57
N SER A 401 -22.22 17.95 -23.20
CA SER A 401 -21.37 18.99 -22.62
C SER A 401 -22.12 20.09 -21.85
N ASN A 402 -23.33 19.84 -21.35
CA ASN A 402 -24.16 20.84 -20.67
C ASN A 402 -23.86 20.98 -19.17
N ALA A 403 -22.93 20.20 -18.63
CA ALA A 403 -22.42 20.47 -17.30
C ALA A 403 -21.34 21.55 -17.41
N ASN A 404 -21.60 22.72 -16.84
CA ASN A 404 -20.65 23.83 -16.64
C ASN A 404 -19.51 23.40 -15.70
N PHE A 405 -18.77 22.35 -16.02
CA PHE A 405 -17.51 22.00 -15.35
C PHE A 405 -16.42 22.93 -15.90
N ASN A 406 -16.47 24.20 -15.50
CA ASN A 406 -15.55 25.21 -16.03
C ASN A 406 -14.08 25.02 -15.58
N GLU A 407 -13.75 24.03 -14.74
CA GLU A 407 -12.39 23.88 -14.22
C GLU A 407 -11.81 22.45 -14.21
N VAL A 408 -12.63 21.39 -14.27
CA VAL A 408 -12.13 20.00 -14.13
C VAL A 408 -12.68 19.10 -15.24
N THR A 409 -11.80 18.58 -16.09
CA THR A 409 -12.19 17.64 -17.15
C THR A 409 -12.15 16.20 -16.61
N PRO A 410 -13.04 15.29 -17.08
CA PRO A 410 -13.02 13.89 -16.67
C PRO A 410 -11.65 13.23 -16.88
N ILE A 411 -10.98 13.58 -17.99
CA ILE A 411 -9.65 13.08 -18.35
C ILE A 411 -8.59 13.59 -17.36
N SER A 412 -8.69 14.83 -16.87
CA SER A 412 -7.75 15.35 -15.86
C SER A 412 -7.87 14.62 -14.52
N LEU A 413 -9.09 14.28 -14.09
CA LEU A 413 -9.30 13.48 -12.88
C LEU A 413 -8.73 12.08 -13.03
N LEU A 414 -8.94 11.46 -14.19
CA LEU A 414 -8.39 10.14 -14.49
C LEU A 414 -6.86 10.16 -14.48
N HIS A 415 -6.22 11.17 -15.09
CA HIS A 415 -4.75 11.30 -15.05
C HIS A 415 -4.20 11.46 -13.62
N ASP A 416 -4.91 12.18 -12.74
CA ASP A 416 -4.50 12.30 -11.34
C ASP A 416 -4.52 10.94 -10.61
N ILE A 417 -5.42 10.03 -11.01
CA ILE A 417 -5.58 8.67 -10.45
C ILE A 417 -4.57 7.67 -11.03
N LEU A 418 -4.17 7.83 -12.29
CA LEU A 418 -3.22 6.95 -12.97
C LEU A 418 -1.79 7.21 -12.47
N LEU A 419 -1.49 6.63 -11.31
CA LEU A 419 -0.28 6.92 -10.56
C LEU A 419 1.00 6.59 -11.35
N GLU A 420 0.99 5.53 -12.16
CA GLU A 420 2.17 5.06 -12.90
C GLU A 420 2.62 6.04 -13.99
N ASP A 421 1.73 6.90 -14.49
CA ASP A 421 2.05 7.94 -15.49
C ASP A 421 2.68 9.20 -14.87
N SER A 422 2.80 9.27 -13.55
CA SER A 422 3.05 10.53 -12.86
C SER A 422 4.50 10.74 -12.47
N GLY A 423 5.12 11.78 -13.01
CA GLY A 423 6.53 12.06 -12.72
C GLY A 423 6.83 12.32 -11.24
N THR A 424 8.07 12.01 -10.84
CA THR A 424 8.59 12.28 -9.51
C THR A 424 9.19 13.70 -9.42
N SER A 425 9.58 14.09 -8.20
CA SER A 425 10.20 15.40 -7.92
C SER A 425 11.65 15.52 -8.42
N ASP A 426 12.38 14.42 -8.65
CA ASP A 426 13.74 14.40 -9.23
C ASP A 426 13.72 14.42 -10.77
N GLY A 427 12.54 14.58 -11.37
CA GLY A 427 12.42 14.72 -12.83
C GLY A 427 12.23 13.42 -13.57
N VAL A 428 12.12 12.28 -12.89
CA VAL A 428 11.73 11.02 -13.54
C VAL A 428 10.30 11.14 -14.05
N SER A 429 10.04 10.65 -15.27
CA SER A 429 8.80 10.88 -16.00
C SER A 429 7.62 10.05 -15.48
N ASP A 430 7.87 8.80 -15.11
CA ASP A 430 6.83 7.79 -14.86
C ASP A 430 7.42 6.61 -14.05
N TYR A 431 6.58 5.62 -13.76
CA TYR A 431 6.93 4.41 -13.02
C TYR A 431 8.00 3.56 -13.73
N HIS A 432 7.95 3.49 -15.06
CA HIS A 432 8.91 2.72 -15.83
C HIS A 432 10.30 3.36 -15.78
N ALA A 433 10.42 4.67 -15.94
CA ALA A 433 11.68 5.37 -15.79
C ALA A 433 12.20 5.27 -14.34
N TRP A 434 11.30 5.32 -13.34
CA TRP A 434 11.69 5.24 -11.93
C TRP A 434 12.24 3.87 -11.55
N THR A 435 11.56 2.79 -11.97
CA THR A 435 12.05 1.43 -11.72
C THR A 435 13.33 1.10 -12.51
N ALA A 436 13.58 1.76 -13.65
CA ALA A 436 14.86 1.63 -14.34
C ALA A 436 16.00 2.21 -13.50
N LYS A 437 15.81 3.41 -12.94
CA LYS A 437 16.75 4.06 -12.03
C LYS A 437 17.03 3.20 -10.78
N ILE A 438 15.98 2.67 -10.15
CA ILE A 438 16.14 1.78 -8.97
C ILE A 438 16.95 0.53 -9.31
N ALA A 439 16.71 -0.09 -10.47
CA ALA A 439 17.46 -1.28 -10.88
C ALA A 439 18.94 -0.96 -11.11
N GLU A 440 19.25 0.19 -11.71
CA GLU A 440 20.63 0.68 -11.87
C GLU A 440 21.31 0.89 -10.51
N GLU A 441 20.67 1.58 -9.57
CA GLU A 441 21.21 1.80 -8.22
C GLU A 441 21.45 0.48 -7.47
N VAL A 442 20.54 -0.50 -7.58
CA VAL A 442 20.75 -1.84 -6.99
C VAL A 442 21.95 -2.55 -7.62
N LEU A 443 22.12 -2.45 -8.94
CA LEU A 443 23.25 -3.07 -9.64
C LEU A 443 24.59 -2.44 -9.23
N GLU A 444 24.64 -1.12 -9.12
CA GLU A 444 25.84 -0.40 -8.68
C GLU A 444 26.30 -0.85 -7.28
N GLU A 445 25.37 -1.02 -6.35
CA GLU A 445 25.65 -1.50 -5.00
C GLU A 445 26.16 -2.95 -4.98
N ILE A 446 25.55 -3.85 -5.77
CA ILE A 446 26.02 -5.23 -5.92
C ILE A 446 27.45 -5.26 -6.50
N ASP A 447 27.71 -4.46 -7.53
CA ASP A 447 29.02 -4.39 -8.18
C ASP A 447 30.10 -3.78 -7.27
N ALA A 448 29.76 -2.80 -6.44
CA ALA A 448 30.66 -2.22 -5.45
C ALA A 448 31.13 -3.26 -4.44
N GLU A 449 30.21 -4.07 -3.90
CA GLU A 449 30.53 -5.13 -2.95
C GLU A 449 31.40 -6.23 -3.57
N SER A 450 31.15 -6.57 -4.83
CA SER A 450 31.95 -7.57 -5.55
C SER A 450 33.43 -7.15 -5.65
N LYS A 451 33.69 -5.85 -5.88
CA LYS A 451 35.04 -5.29 -5.95
C LYS A 451 35.73 -5.31 -4.59
N ASP A 452 35.02 -4.99 -3.52
CA ASP A 452 35.57 -5.01 -2.17
C ASP A 452 35.88 -6.42 -1.67
N SER A 453 35.09 -7.42 -2.08
CA SER A 453 35.38 -8.83 -1.74
C SER A 453 36.61 -9.42 -2.46
N SER A 454 37.09 -8.76 -3.51
CA SER A 454 38.24 -9.20 -4.32
C SER A 454 39.59 -8.62 -3.87
N ARG A 455 39.57 -7.69 -2.90
CA ARG A 455 40.74 -7.06 -2.29
C ARG A 455 41.11 -7.75 -0.98
#